data_AF-A0A1G1J3K3-F1
#
_entry.id   AF-A0A1G1J3K3-F1
#
_cell.length_a   1.000
_cell.length_b   1.000
_cell.length_c   1.000
_cell.angle_alpha   90.00
_cell.angle_beta   90.00
_cell.angle_gamma   90.00
#
_symmetry.space_group_name_H-M   'P 1'
#
loop_
_entity.id
_entity.type
_entity.pdbx_description
1 polymer ?
#
loop_
_entity_poly.entity_id
_entity_poly.type
_entity_poly.pdbx_seq_one_letter_code
_entity_poly.pdbx_strand_id
1 'polypeptide(L)'
;MKLHFIKMHALGNDFILIDDRSARLKKIPQLSKKLCSRRFGIGADQLLLLCKSKTSDFKMRIFNADSSEVEMCGNGIRCLAKYIWDKNLKTQYAVPAYRTGRRSTQKHLAIETLAGIIHLQKTGKLIKVDMGEPILEPEKIPVKIETKKIRSYEDKNFSTSHLLNLSPSQPSGVKP
;
A
#
# COMPACT_ATOMS: atom_id res chain seq x y z
N MET A 1 -15.63 15.40 -19.96
CA MET A 1 -15.08 14.02 -19.92
C MET A 1 -15.82 13.24 -18.84
N LYS A 2 -16.46 12.12 -19.17
CA LYS A 2 -17.04 11.20 -18.16
C LYS A 2 -15.93 10.27 -17.67
N LEU A 3 -15.72 10.22 -16.36
CA LEU A 3 -14.71 9.39 -15.72
C LEU A 3 -15.42 8.30 -14.90
N HIS A 4 -15.24 7.04 -15.29
CA HIS A 4 -15.78 5.92 -14.53
C HIS A 4 -14.82 5.57 -13.40
N PHE A 5 -15.36 5.42 -12.19
CA PHE A 5 -14.62 5.03 -11.01
C PHE A 5 -15.46 4.10 -10.15
N ILE A 6 -14.80 3.40 -9.23
CA ILE A 6 -15.44 2.64 -8.16
C ILE A 6 -14.90 3.14 -6.84
N LYS A 7 -15.78 3.43 -5.89
CA LYS A 7 -15.38 3.76 -4.52
C LYS A 7 -15.29 2.47 -3.70
N MET A 8 -14.17 2.26 -3.04
CA MET A 8 -13.91 1.07 -2.23
C MET A 8 -13.30 1.48 -0.89
N HIS A 9 -13.37 0.62 0.12
CA HIS A 9 -12.64 0.82 1.35
C HIS A 9 -12.13 -0.51 1.92
N ALA A 10 -11.07 -0.45 2.72
CA ALA A 10 -10.58 -1.58 3.49
C ALA A 10 -10.13 -1.09 4.87
N LEU A 11 -10.78 -1.61 5.92
CA LEU A 11 -10.48 -1.28 7.32
C LEU A 11 -10.45 0.23 7.59
N GLY A 12 -11.43 0.96 7.05
CA GLY A 12 -11.58 2.41 7.23
C GLY A 12 -10.86 3.29 6.20
N ASN A 13 -9.79 2.81 5.56
CA ASN A 13 -9.12 3.55 4.49
C ASN A 13 -9.93 3.45 3.18
N ASP A 14 -10.37 4.58 2.62
CA ASP A 14 -11.20 4.66 1.42
C ASP A 14 -10.45 5.13 0.15
N PHE A 15 -10.83 4.54 -0.97
CA PHE A 15 -10.16 4.69 -2.26
C PHE A 15 -11.14 5.04 -3.38
N ILE A 16 -10.69 5.89 -4.29
CA ILE A 16 -11.29 6.04 -5.62
C ILE A 16 -10.48 5.16 -6.56
N LEU A 17 -11.04 4.04 -7.00
CA LEU A 17 -10.39 3.12 -7.94
C LEU A 17 -10.76 3.50 -9.38
N ILE A 18 -9.75 3.67 -10.23
CA ILE A 18 -9.93 3.90 -11.67
C ILE A 18 -9.13 2.89 -12.48
N ASP A 19 -9.78 2.31 -13.49
CA ASP A 19 -9.12 1.46 -14.47
C ASP A 19 -8.48 2.32 -15.57
N ASP A 20 -7.16 2.46 -15.48
CA ASP A 20 -6.33 3.23 -16.42
C ASP A 20 -5.35 2.32 -17.18
N ARG A 21 -5.74 1.07 -17.47
CA ARG A 21 -4.91 0.15 -18.28
C ARG A 21 -4.66 0.66 -19.70
N SER A 22 -5.50 1.56 -20.19
CA SER A 22 -5.35 2.26 -21.48
C SER A 22 -4.47 3.52 -21.42
N ALA A 23 -3.94 3.89 -20.25
CA ALA A 23 -3.09 5.07 -20.05
C ALA A 23 -3.67 6.38 -20.62
N ARG A 24 -4.96 6.63 -20.34
CA ARG A 24 -5.66 7.84 -20.85
C ARG A 24 -5.64 8.98 -19.85
N LEU A 25 -5.43 8.70 -18.57
CA LEU A 25 -5.39 9.74 -17.55
C LEU A 25 -4.10 10.57 -17.68
N LYS A 26 -4.27 11.88 -17.57
CA LYS A 26 -3.17 12.86 -17.54
C LYS A 26 -3.27 13.66 -16.25
N LYS A 27 -2.15 14.26 -15.82
CA LYS A 27 -2.09 15.12 -14.62
C LYS A 27 -2.67 14.40 -13.37
N ILE A 28 -2.27 13.14 -13.19
CA ILE A 28 -2.79 12.26 -12.13
C ILE A 28 -2.64 12.87 -10.73
N PRO A 29 -1.51 13.51 -10.35
CA PRO A 29 -1.39 14.17 -9.05
C PRO A 29 -2.47 15.25 -8.84
N GLN A 30 -2.73 16.10 -9.84
CA GLN A 30 -3.77 17.12 -9.76
C GLN A 30 -5.17 16.48 -9.72
N LEU A 31 -5.35 15.37 -10.42
CA LEU A 31 -6.58 14.60 -10.40
C LEU A 31 -6.85 14.00 -9.01
N SER A 32 -5.84 13.44 -8.33
CA SER A 32 -6.01 12.89 -6.98
C SER A 32 -6.43 13.98 -6.00
N LYS A 33 -5.76 15.14 -6.01
CA LYS A 33 -6.15 16.28 -5.16
C LYS A 33 -7.60 16.72 -5.37
N LYS A 34 -8.03 16.80 -6.64
CA LYS A 34 -9.41 17.20 -6.98
C LYS A 34 -10.43 16.14 -6.56
N LEU A 35 -10.19 14.87 -6.87
CA LEU A 35 -11.15 13.80 -6.63
C LEU A 35 -11.25 13.42 -5.15
N CYS A 36 -10.11 13.38 -4.44
CA CYS A 36 -10.04 13.00 -3.03
C CYS A 36 -10.56 14.09 -2.08
N SER A 37 -10.74 15.34 -2.55
CA SER A 37 -11.37 16.40 -1.75
C SER A 37 -12.73 15.94 -1.22
N ARG A 38 -12.86 15.84 0.11
CA ARG A 38 -14.10 15.39 0.76
C ARG A 38 -15.26 16.37 0.63
N ARG A 39 -14.97 17.66 0.43
CA ARG A 39 -15.98 18.72 0.32
C ARG A 39 -16.40 19.00 -1.12
N PHE A 40 -15.45 18.97 -2.05
CA PHE A 40 -15.65 19.43 -3.44
C PHE A 40 -15.38 18.35 -4.49
N GLY A 41 -15.00 17.14 -4.06
CA GLY A 41 -14.75 15.98 -4.89
C GLY A 41 -15.65 14.81 -4.51
N ILE A 42 -15.20 13.60 -4.83
CA ILE A 42 -15.86 12.34 -4.43
C ILE A 42 -15.58 12.04 -2.95
N GLY A 43 -14.43 12.52 -2.45
CA GLY A 43 -13.95 12.31 -1.09
C GLY A 43 -13.38 10.92 -0.87
N ALA A 44 -12.08 10.82 -0.67
CA ALA A 44 -11.40 9.57 -0.30
C ALA A 44 -10.03 9.89 0.29
N ASP A 45 -9.42 8.94 0.99
CA ASP A 45 -8.04 9.08 1.44
C ASP A 45 -7.08 9.07 0.23
N GLN A 46 -7.30 8.16 -0.72
CA GLN A 46 -6.34 7.91 -1.81
C GLN A 46 -7.02 7.63 -3.17
N LEU A 47 -6.38 8.06 -4.26
CA LEU A 47 -6.71 7.67 -5.63
C LEU A 47 -5.90 6.42 -5.99
N LEU A 48 -6.57 5.34 -6.37
CA LEU A 48 -6.00 4.04 -6.69
C LEU A 48 -6.18 3.74 -8.19
N LEU A 49 -5.09 3.50 -8.90
CA LEU A 49 -5.13 3.23 -10.34
C LEU A 49 -4.73 1.80 -10.66
N LEU A 50 -5.55 1.14 -11.48
CA LEU A 50 -5.19 -0.09 -12.16
C LEU A 50 -4.56 0.25 -13.50
N CYS A 51 -3.28 -0.08 -13.68
CA CYS A 51 -2.52 0.17 -14.90
C CYS A 51 -2.08 -1.14 -15.56
N LYS A 52 -1.68 -1.07 -16.84
CA LYS A 52 -1.06 -2.19 -17.53
C LYS A 52 0.39 -2.35 -17.05
N SER A 53 0.81 -3.58 -16.75
CA SER A 53 2.21 -3.92 -16.45
C SER A 53 2.83 -4.70 -17.62
N LYS A 54 4.15 -4.58 -17.77
CA LYS A 54 4.95 -5.40 -18.70
C LYS A 54 5.57 -6.63 -18.02
N THR A 55 5.57 -6.68 -16.69
CA THR A 55 6.36 -7.64 -15.88
C THR A 55 5.53 -8.41 -14.85
N SER A 56 4.27 -8.03 -14.64
CA SER A 56 3.33 -8.65 -13.67
C SER A 56 1.90 -8.59 -14.22
N ASP A 57 0.88 -9.16 -13.56
CA ASP A 57 -0.49 -9.17 -14.10
C ASP A 57 -1.02 -7.77 -14.37
N PHE A 58 -0.77 -6.87 -13.41
CA PHE A 58 -1.19 -5.48 -13.48
C PHE A 58 -0.21 -4.60 -12.71
N LYS A 59 -0.24 -3.30 -12.98
CA LYS A 59 0.50 -2.30 -12.19
C LYS A 59 -0.48 -1.53 -11.32
N MET A 60 -0.10 -1.31 -10.07
CA MET A 60 -0.80 -0.40 -9.16
C MET A 60 -0.04 0.92 -9.10
N ARG A 61 -0.80 2.02 -9.17
CA ARG A 61 -0.32 3.34 -8.72
C ARG A 61 -1.30 3.88 -7.71
N ILE A 62 -0.78 4.59 -6.71
CA ILE A 62 -1.62 5.14 -5.65
C ILE A 62 -1.14 6.54 -5.29
N PHE A 63 -2.10 7.46 -5.18
CA PHE A 63 -1.84 8.85 -4.87
C PHE A 63 -2.65 9.28 -3.67
N ASN A 64 -2.00 9.94 -2.73
CA ASN A 64 -2.68 10.58 -1.61
C ASN A 64 -3.50 11.79 -2.07
N ALA A 65 -4.38 12.26 -1.19
CA ALA A 65 -5.14 13.48 -1.39
C ALA A 65 -4.28 14.75 -1.52
N ASP A 66 -3.03 14.72 -1.04
CA ASP A 66 -2.05 15.80 -1.18
C ASP A 66 -1.26 15.76 -2.50
N SER A 67 -1.57 14.82 -3.40
CA SER A 67 -0.92 14.56 -4.68
C SER A 67 0.38 13.75 -4.64
N SER A 68 0.88 13.35 -3.47
CA SER A 68 2.05 12.47 -3.35
C SER A 68 1.74 11.05 -3.85
N GLU A 69 2.68 10.44 -4.56
CA GLU A 69 2.59 9.03 -4.98
C GLU A 69 3.18 8.14 -3.88
N VAL A 70 2.44 7.10 -3.49
CA VAL A 70 2.83 6.17 -2.42
C VAL A 70 3.41 4.91 -3.04
N GLU A 71 4.47 4.38 -2.43
CA GLU A 71 5.15 3.21 -3.00
C GLU A 71 4.31 1.93 -2.93
N MET A 72 3.68 1.71 -1.78
CA MET A 72 2.79 0.59 -1.53
C MET A 72 1.76 0.92 -0.45
N CYS A 73 0.56 0.34 -0.57
CA CYS A 73 -0.49 0.44 0.44
C CYS A 73 -1.21 -0.90 0.54
N GLY A 74 -1.06 -1.58 1.68
CA GLY A 74 -1.65 -2.90 1.91
C GLY A 74 -3.18 -2.89 1.82
N ASN A 75 -3.84 -1.82 2.26
CA ASN A 75 -5.30 -1.67 2.15
C ASN A 75 -5.73 -1.47 0.69
N GLY A 76 -5.02 -0.61 -0.04
CA GLY A 76 -5.30 -0.29 -1.44
C GLY A 76 -5.12 -1.50 -2.35
N ILE A 77 -4.05 -2.27 -2.18
CA ILE A 77 -3.78 -3.44 -3.03
C ILE A 77 -4.80 -4.57 -2.81
N ARG A 78 -5.37 -4.70 -1.59
CA ARG A 78 -6.49 -5.62 -1.33
C ARG A 78 -7.76 -5.18 -2.06
N CYS A 79 -8.08 -3.87 -2.03
CA CYS A 79 -9.19 -3.32 -2.81
C CYS A 79 -9.00 -3.58 -4.31
N LEU A 80 -7.78 -3.35 -4.83
CA LEU A 80 -7.45 -3.57 -6.23
C LEU A 80 -7.60 -5.04 -6.64
N ALA A 81 -7.08 -5.97 -5.84
CA ALA A 81 -7.20 -7.41 -6.13
C ALA A 81 -8.66 -7.88 -6.09
N LYS A 82 -9.47 -7.38 -5.15
CA LYS A 82 -10.92 -7.63 -5.14
C LYS A 82 -11.55 -7.16 -6.46
N TYR A 83 -11.26 -5.94 -6.90
CA TYR A 83 -11.77 -5.41 -8.17
C TYR A 83 -11.39 -6.30 -9.37
N ILE A 84 -10.12 -6.70 -9.47
CA ILE A 84 -9.61 -7.55 -10.55
C ILE A 84 -10.35 -8.90 -10.60
N TRP A 85 -10.50 -9.56 -9.46
CA TRP A 85 -11.20 -10.85 -9.38
C TRP A 85 -12.70 -10.73 -9.60
N ASP A 86 -13.36 -9.69 -9.08
CA ASP A 86 -14.80 -9.48 -9.26
C ASP A 86 -15.15 -9.16 -10.72
N LYS A 87 -14.26 -8.46 -11.43
CA LYS A 87 -14.40 -8.16 -12.87
C LYS A 87 -13.89 -9.28 -13.79
N ASN A 88 -13.40 -10.39 -13.23
CA ASN A 88 -12.79 -11.51 -13.97
C ASN A 88 -11.78 -11.02 -15.02
N LEU A 89 -10.92 -10.05 -14.66
CA LEU A 89 -9.92 -9.56 -15.59
C LEU A 89 -8.88 -10.64 -15.87
N LYS A 90 -8.46 -10.76 -17.14
CA LYS A 90 -7.47 -11.74 -17.56
C LYS A 90 -6.11 -11.43 -16.91
N THR A 91 -5.55 -12.43 -16.24
CA THR A 91 -4.20 -12.42 -15.66
C THR A 91 -3.23 -13.08 -16.64
N GLN A 92 -2.01 -12.56 -16.75
CA GLN A 92 -0.99 -13.02 -17.69
C GLN A 92 0.03 -13.95 -17.02
N TYR A 93 0.27 -13.78 -15.73
CA TYR A 93 1.16 -14.60 -14.92
C TYR A 93 0.31 -15.44 -13.95
N ALA A 94 -0.21 -16.56 -14.44
CA ALA A 94 -0.71 -17.58 -13.53
C ALA A 94 0.47 -18.07 -12.68
N VAL A 95 0.50 -17.75 -11.39
CA VAL A 95 1.48 -18.36 -10.48
C VAL A 95 1.22 -19.87 -10.53
N PRO A 96 2.18 -20.69 -11.00
CA PRO A 96 1.91 -22.11 -11.11
C PRO A 96 1.67 -22.67 -9.72
N ALA A 97 0.66 -23.53 -9.59
CA ALA A 97 0.31 -24.21 -8.34
C ALA A 97 1.35 -25.29 -7.95
N TYR A 98 2.65 -24.98 -8.05
CA TYR A 98 3.72 -25.99 -8.09
C TYR A 98 4.35 -26.32 -6.73
N ARG A 99 3.84 -25.82 -5.60
CA ARG A 99 4.46 -26.07 -4.29
C ARG A 99 3.71 -26.99 -3.33
N THR A 100 2.54 -27.50 -3.74
CA THR A 100 1.79 -28.48 -2.97
C THR A 100 1.09 -29.40 -3.97
N GLY A 101 1.34 -30.70 -3.97
CA GLY A 101 0.74 -31.69 -4.89
C GLY A 101 -0.79 -31.86 -4.79
N ARG A 102 -1.52 -30.81 -4.42
CA ARG A 102 -2.98 -30.69 -4.41
C ARG A 102 -3.36 -29.61 -5.40
N ARG A 103 -4.39 -29.85 -6.22
CA ARG A 103 -5.02 -28.81 -7.05
C ARG A 103 -5.41 -27.63 -6.15
N SER A 104 -4.55 -26.63 -6.07
CA SER A 104 -4.85 -25.43 -5.31
C SER A 104 -5.90 -24.65 -6.09
N THR A 105 -7.09 -24.50 -5.51
CA THR A 105 -8.14 -23.60 -6.02
C THR A 105 -7.81 -22.13 -5.74
N GLN A 106 -6.64 -21.84 -5.16
CA GLN A 106 -6.27 -20.50 -4.75
C GLN A 106 -5.91 -19.67 -5.98
N LYS A 107 -6.65 -18.57 -6.16
CA LYS A 107 -6.33 -17.59 -7.19
C LYS A 107 -5.15 -16.76 -6.71
N HIS A 108 -4.10 -16.74 -7.51
CA HIS A 108 -2.93 -15.90 -7.30
C HIS A 108 -2.96 -14.69 -8.22
N LEU A 109 -2.30 -13.62 -7.79
CA LEU A 109 -2.15 -12.39 -8.56
C LEU A 109 -0.79 -11.77 -8.24
N ALA A 110 -0.09 -11.30 -9.26
CA ALA A 110 1.15 -10.54 -9.12
C ALA A 110 0.90 -9.08 -9.57
N ILE A 111 1.15 -8.11 -8.69
CA ILE A 111 0.93 -6.69 -8.98
C ILE A 111 2.25 -5.93 -8.84
N GLU A 112 2.68 -5.26 -9.90
CA GLU A 112 3.78 -4.31 -9.88
C GLU A 112 3.39 -3.05 -9.09
N THR A 113 4.23 -2.66 -8.14
CA THR A 113 4.14 -1.42 -7.36
C THR A 113 5.49 -0.69 -7.40
N LEU A 114 5.62 0.50 -6.81
CA LEU A 114 6.96 1.12 -6.71
C LEU A 114 7.87 0.38 -5.72
N ALA A 115 7.29 -0.33 -4.75
CA ALA A 115 8.03 -1.21 -3.83
C ALA A 115 8.39 -2.59 -4.44
N GLY A 116 8.14 -2.79 -5.73
CA GLY A 116 8.35 -4.07 -6.43
C GLY A 116 7.07 -4.86 -6.69
N ILE A 117 7.22 -6.11 -7.11
CA ILE A 117 6.09 -7.01 -7.41
C ILE A 117 5.56 -7.62 -6.12
N ILE A 118 4.29 -7.38 -5.84
CA ILE A 118 3.59 -7.91 -4.68
C ILE A 118 2.71 -9.08 -5.09
N HIS A 119 2.80 -10.18 -4.34
CA HIS A 119 2.02 -11.39 -4.56
C HIS A 119 0.80 -11.43 -3.64
N LEU A 120 -0.35 -11.73 -4.23
CA LEU A 120 -1.63 -11.83 -3.53
C LEU A 120 -2.28 -13.18 -3.76
N GLN A 121 -3.01 -13.62 -2.75
CA GLN A 121 -3.74 -14.88 -2.76
C GLN A 121 -5.16 -14.69 -2.24
N LYS A 122 -6.13 -15.26 -2.94
CA LYS A 122 -7.52 -15.31 -2.49
C LYS A 122 -7.77 -16.57 -1.65
N THR A 123 -8.28 -16.39 -0.44
CA THR A 123 -8.72 -17.48 0.46
C THR A 123 -10.16 -17.23 0.86
N GLY A 124 -11.11 -17.85 0.15
CA GLY A 124 -12.53 -17.58 0.31
C GLY A 124 -12.88 -16.11 0.02
N LYS A 125 -13.37 -15.38 1.03
CA LYS A 125 -13.66 -13.94 0.96
C LYS A 125 -12.46 -13.06 1.33
N LEU A 126 -11.38 -13.64 1.85
CA LEU A 126 -10.21 -12.92 2.33
C LEU A 126 -9.14 -12.81 1.24
N ILE A 127 -8.33 -11.77 1.36
CA ILE A 127 -7.20 -11.49 0.47
C ILE A 127 -5.94 -11.45 1.33
N LYS A 128 -5.05 -12.40 1.11
CA LYS A 128 -3.72 -12.44 1.70
C LYS A 128 -2.76 -11.67 0.80
N VAL A 129 -1.94 -10.82 1.40
CA VAL A 129 -0.91 -10.02 0.73
C VAL A 129 0.43 -10.43 1.34
N ASP A 130 1.40 -10.73 0.50
CA ASP A 130 2.78 -10.86 0.94
C ASP A 130 3.39 -9.47 1.08
N MET A 131 3.71 -9.06 2.30
CA MET A 131 4.24 -7.73 2.61
C MET A 131 5.78 -7.71 2.60
N GLY A 132 6.41 -8.85 2.32
CA GLY A 132 7.85 -9.02 2.49
C GLY A 132 8.27 -9.05 3.97
N GLU A 133 9.57 -9.04 4.18
CA GLU A 133 10.16 -9.01 5.52
C GLU A 133 10.28 -7.56 6.04
N PRO A 134 10.08 -7.34 7.35
CA PRO A 134 10.29 -6.03 7.94
C PRO A 134 11.76 -5.65 7.92
N ILE A 135 12.05 -4.38 7.65
CA ILE A 135 13.39 -3.79 7.81
C ILE A 135 13.56 -3.46 9.29
N LEU A 136 14.59 -4.03 9.93
CA LEU A 136 14.84 -3.89 11.37
C LEU A 136 16.14 -3.14 11.68
N GLU A 137 16.99 -2.93 10.68
CA GLU A 137 18.26 -2.21 10.86
C GLU A 137 17.98 -0.72 11.12
N PRO A 138 18.38 -0.17 12.28
CA PRO A 138 18.06 1.21 12.66
C PRO A 138 18.49 2.25 11.63
N GLU A 139 19.61 2.04 10.96
CA GLU A 139 20.16 2.93 9.92
C GLU A 139 19.26 3.05 8.69
N LYS A 140 18.45 2.02 8.42
CA LYS A 140 17.52 1.95 7.28
C LYS A 140 16.11 2.39 7.66
N ILE A 141 15.82 2.56 8.95
CA ILE A 141 14.55 3.09 9.43
C ILE A 141 14.73 4.61 9.55
N PRO A 142 13.99 5.45 8.79
CA PRO A 142 14.15 6.90 8.84
C PRO A 142 13.61 7.48 10.16
N VAL A 143 14.38 7.36 11.24
CA VAL A 143 14.08 7.92 12.55
C VAL A 143 15.04 9.07 12.82
N LYS A 144 14.49 10.23 13.15
CA LYS A 144 15.28 11.32 13.74
C LYS A 144 15.45 11.04 15.23
N ILE A 145 16.61 10.54 15.63
CA ILE A 145 16.96 10.35 17.04
C ILE A 145 17.89 11.49 17.45
N GLU A 146 17.44 12.33 18.40
CA GLU A 146 18.37 13.15 19.18
C GLU A 146 18.97 12.26 20.27
N THR A 147 20.21 11.82 20.09
CA THR A 147 20.93 11.04 21.10
C THR A 147 21.23 11.90 22.33
N LYS A 148 20.33 11.95 23.31
CA LYS A 148 20.71 12.25 24.69
C LYS A 148 21.09 10.95 25.37
N LYS A 149 22.37 10.81 25.71
CA LYS A 149 22.94 9.72 26.50
C LYS A 149 22.15 9.61 27.82
N ILE A 150 21.23 8.63 27.92
CA ILE A 150 20.54 8.35 29.19
C ILE A 150 21.56 7.61 30.07
N ARG A 151 21.75 8.11 31.30
CA ARG A 151 22.65 7.53 32.31
C ARG A 151 22.45 6.01 32.39
N SER A 152 23.54 5.26 32.38
CA SER A 152 23.54 3.84 32.73
C SER A 152 23.04 3.69 34.17
N TYR A 153 21.99 2.90 34.35
CA TYR A 153 21.55 2.43 35.67
C TYR A 153 22.01 0.97 35.78
N GLU A 154 22.98 0.70 36.66
CA GLU A 154 23.34 -0.67 37.02
C GLU A 154 22.40 -1.13 38.14
N ASP A 155 21.44 -1.99 37.79
CA ASP A 155 20.64 -2.70 38.77
C ASP A 155 21.30 -4.06 39.02
N LYS A 156 21.77 -4.32 40.26
CA LYS A 156 22.63 -5.48 40.58
C LYS A 156 21.95 -6.85 40.47
N ASN A 157 20.67 -6.90 40.09
CA ASN A 157 19.89 -8.14 40.08
C ASN A 157 19.22 -8.48 38.73
N PHE A 158 19.39 -7.69 37.67
CA PHE A 158 18.82 -8.04 36.36
C PHE A 158 19.78 -7.76 35.20
N SER A 159 19.98 -8.78 34.38
CA SER A 159 20.70 -8.72 33.10
C SER A 159 20.04 -7.70 32.17
N THR A 160 20.89 -6.89 31.53
CA THR A 160 20.63 -5.67 30.75
C THR A 160 19.35 -5.68 29.88
N SER A 161 18.48 -4.69 30.13
CA SER A 161 17.45 -4.26 29.17
C SER A 161 17.78 -2.87 28.63
N HIS A 162 17.98 -2.74 27.32
CA HIS A 162 18.06 -1.44 26.65
C HIS A 162 16.66 -0.87 26.50
N LEU A 163 16.27 0.06 27.38
CA LEU A 163 15.04 0.83 27.22
C LEU A 163 15.31 2.05 26.33
N LEU A 164 14.79 2.00 25.10
CA LEU A 164 14.76 3.13 24.16
C LEU A 164 13.55 4.02 24.50
N ASN A 165 13.82 5.24 24.94
CA ASN A 165 12.78 6.25 25.12
C ASN A 165 12.48 6.88 23.76
N LEU A 166 11.40 6.41 23.12
CA LEU A 166 10.90 7.00 21.88
C LEU A 166 10.02 8.20 22.24
N SER A 167 10.54 9.42 22.14
CA SER A 167 9.70 10.61 22.18
C SER A 167 8.93 10.74 20.86
N PRO A 168 7.61 11.02 20.89
CA PRO A 168 6.86 11.30 19.68
C PRO A 168 7.48 12.52 18.99
N SER A 169 7.76 12.38 17.69
CA SER A 169 8.20 13.49 16.86
C SER A 169 7.18 14.63 16.97
N GLN A 170 7.65 15.82 17.36
CA GLN A 170 6.84 17.03 17.32
C GLN A 170 6.27 17.18 15.90
N PRO A 171 4.95 17.43 15.73
CA PRO A 171 4.43 17.77 14.42
C PRO A 171 5.12 19.04 13.96
N SER A 172 5.74 18.99 12.78
CA SER A 172 6.31 20.16 12.13
C SER A 172 5.23 21.24 12.05
N GLY A 173 5.34 22.25 12.90
CA GLY A 173 4.43 23.39 12.95
C GLY A 173 4.38 24.03 11.57
N VAL A 174 3.18 24.05 10.99
CA VAL A 174 2.85 25.00 9.93
C VAL A 174 2.86 26.36 10.60
N LYS A 175 3.86 27.20 10.27
CA LYS A 175 3.84 28.62 10.65
C LYS A 175 2.62 29.29 9.99
N PRO A 176 1.97 30.25 10.68
CA PRO A 176 0.75 30.89 10.23
C PRO A 176 0.89 31.57 8.86
#